data_AF-A0A6B0ZAS4-F1
#
_entry.id   AF-A0A6B0ZAS4-F1
#
_cell.length_a   1.000
_cell.length_b   1.000
_cell.length_c   1.000
_cell.angle_alpha   90.00
_cell.angle_beta   90.00
_cell.angle_gamma   90.00
#
_symmetry.space_group_name_H-M   'P 1'
#
loop_
_entity.id
_entity.type
_entity.pdbx_description
1 polymer ?
#
loop_
_entity_poly.entity_id
_entity_poly.type
_entity_poly.pdbx_seq_one_letter_code
_entity_poly.pdbx_strand_id
1 'polypeptide(L)'
;MALQLEARLRERTEQAPERLDARMMRRCYPRRQFVAGWRIGVTFSDEIVRHIDLVATAGFPSVPVRTALVDHPPFMTWPHVESDGIMCLLPNMAECDPDDPCAVAENLLGRSVQLVEDLLEGSIIERDFREEFLTYWQYKSHEDGTRFFSLLTPEPPSRVVRVWRDDGLEIAGEDESTLMRWVRRRFGTDAHAKTEEAAFIWLSKPPLPVEYPETASDLHVLAVNAGQDAASALAQAAVGEPDQVVALLGARGRGGSGLIAVKASNPRTTHSRPHSVTDPLSKGFRPGRTPKPLLLRRFFGFSPVIRSSIQRADAHWVHGRGRDPRTARLLDSTVVVFGCGSVGSPVACTLAQAGVGNIILVDVDTLSWPNVGRHPLGATAVGLNKAESLAKRLQADFPHLRIDSRTCSLQEFLRNEPELLGKADLIIAATGSWGAESALNRWHVEQGRQSPILYGWTEAHACAGHAVAIVRKGGCFQCHISQTGSPSFRVAKWPDGGDPSQEEPACGAHYDPYGPVELSYVTAMISDMALDCLLSPPSRSISRVFATSTRRIAELGGLLSDEWLIEHGENDSGIRTVDRDWPENNCVACGDPPVEEAA
;
A
#
# COMPACT_ATOMS: atom_id res chain seq x y z
N MET A 1 -12.43 42.13 4.98
CA MET A 1 -12.76 40.68 5.06
C MET A 1 -13.79 40.36 6.15
N ALA A 2 -13.51 40.50 7.45
CA ALA A 2 -14.51 40.18 8.49
C ALA A 2 -15.87 40.92 8.32
N LEU A 3 -15.83 42.23 8.07
CA LEU A 3 -17.03 43.03 7.77
C LEU A 3 -17.74 42.61 6.46
N GLN A 4 -16.98 42.11 5.48
CA GLN A 4 -17.51 41.63 4.20
C GLN A 4 -18.20 40.28 4.37
N LEU A 5 -17.62 39.38 5.17
CA LEU A 5 -18.23 38.12 5.56
C LEU A 5 -19.52 38.38 6.36
N GLU A 6 -19.50 39.29 7.33
CA GLU A 6 -20.69 39.66 8.11
C GLU A 6 -21.80 40.23 7.21
N ALA A 7 -21.45 41.09 6.25
CA ALA A 7 -22.42 41.63 5.30
C ALA A 7 -23.06 40.53 4.44
N ARG A 8 -22.26 39.61 3.89
CA ARG A 8 -22.78 38.52 3.04
C ARG A 8 -23.55 37.47 3.85
N LEU A 9 -23.10 37.13 5.05
CA LEU A 9 -23.85 36.26 5.96
C LEU A 9 -25.21 36.88 6.32
N ARG A 10 -25.25 38.19 6.57
CA ARG A 10 -26.51 38.91 6.84
C ARG A 10 -27.45 38.90 5.65
N GLU A 11 -26.94 39.07 4.43
CA GLU A 11 -27.73 38.98 3.20
C GLU A 11 -28.32 37.58 3.02
N ARG A 12 -27.53 36.53 3.29
CA ARG A 12 -27.94 35.15 3.10
C ARG A 12 -28.88 34.60 4.17
N THR A 13 -28.73 35.04 5.42
CA THR A 13 -29.48 34.51 6.58
C THR A 13 -30.62 35.41 7.03
N GLU A 14 -30.77 36.59 6.39
CA GLU A 14 -31.69 37.67 6.78
C GLU A 14 -31.52 38.17 8.22
N GLN A 15 -30.47 37.73 8.92
CA GLN A 15 -30.17 38.04 10.31
C GLN A 15 -28.70 38.49 10.45
N ALA A 16 -28.44 39.44 11.34
CA ALA A 16 -27.06 39.82 11.62
C ALA A 16 -26.40 38.73 12.49
N PRO A 17 -25.26 38.16 12.09
CA PRO A 17 -24.57 37.16 12.92
C PRO A 17 -24.05 37.80 14.21
N GLU A 18 -24.16 37.08 15.34
CA GLU A 18 -23.59 37.50 16.62
C GLU A 18 -22.08 37.19 16.64
N ARG A 19 -21.25 38.21 16.89
CA ARG A 19 -19.80 38.00 16.95
C ARG A 19 -19.39 37.40 18.29
N LEU A 20 -18.68 36.27 18.24
CA LEU A 20 -18.21 35.58 19.44
C LEU A 20 -16.99 36.29 20.03
N ASP A 21 -17.06 36.65 21.30
CA ASP A 21 -15.91 37.21 22.02
C ASP A 21 -14.89 36.12 22.41
N ALA A 22 -13.69 36.54 22.81
CA ALA A 22 -12.61 35.62 23.18
C ALA A 22 -12.91 34.79 24.44
N ARG A 23 -13.88 35.20 25.27
CA ARG A 23 -14.30 34.45 26.46
C ARG A 23 -15.27 33.35 26.07
N MET A 24 -16.24 33.64 25.20
CA MET A 24 -17.18 32.69 24.64
C MET A 24 -16.46 31.63 23.81
N MET A 25 -15.54 32.02 22.91
CA MET A 25 -14.78 31.05 22.13
C MET A 25 -13.96 30.09 23.01
N ARG A 26 -13.28 30.60 24.05
CA ARG A 26 -12.54 29.75 25.00
C ARG A 26 -13.43 28.86 25.85
N ARG A 27 -14.65 29.29 26.14
CA ARG A 27 -15.64 28.49 26.89
C ARG A 27 -16.23 27.37 26.03
N CYS A 28 -16.62 27.68 24.79
CA CYS A 28 -17.24 26.73 23.87
C CYS A 28 -16.22 25.77 23.25
N TYR A 29 -15.01 26.25 22.95
CA TYR A 29 -13.97 25.50 22.24
C TYR A 29 -12.63 25.51 22.98
N PRO A 30 -12.56 25.02 24.24
CA PRO A 30 -11.38 25.15 25.11
C PRO A 30 -10.12 24.47 24.57
N ARG A 31 -10.29 23.45 23.72
CA ARG A 31 -9.19 22.69 23.10
C ARG A 31 -8.83 23.17 21.69
N ARG A 32 -9.46 24.24 21.20
CA ARG A 32 -9.26 24.77 19.85
C ARG A 32 -8.63 26.15 19.91
N GLN A 33 -7.86 26.50 18.88
CA GLN A 33 -7.20 27.80 18.76
C GLN A 33 -7.92 28.69 17.74
N PHE A 34 -9.20 28.97 18.00
CA PHE A 34 -9.98 29.91 17.19
C PHE A 34 -9.74 31.35 17.63
N VAL A 35 -9.65 32.27 16.68
CA VAL A 35 -9.36 33.69 16.88
C VAL A 35 -10.52 34.60 16.51
N ALA A 36 -11.48 34.10 15.73
CA ALA A 36 -12.71 34.79 15.38
C ALA A 36 -13.86 33.79 15.23
N GLY A 37 -15.08 34.23 15.51
CA GLY A 37 -16.26 33.43 15.28
C GLY A 37 -17.55 34.25 15.16
N TRP A 38 -18.52 33.70 14.44
CA TRP A 38 -19.81 34.29 14.15
C TRP A 38 -20.90 33.26 14.41
N ARG A 39 -21.87 33.59 15.25
CA ARG A 39 -23.01 32.75 15.59
C ARG A 39 -24.21 33.13 14.75
N ILE A 40 -24.81 32.14 14.11
CA ILE A 40 -25.95 32.29 13.21
C ILE A 40 -27.09 31.42 13.74
N GLY A 41 -28.28 32.02 13.95
CA GLY A 41 -29.50 31.28 14.23
C GLY A 41 -30.11 30.75 12.94
N VAL A 42 -30.45 29.46 12.91
CA VAL A 42 -31.07 28.80 11.76
C VAL A 42 -32.31 28.04 12.26
N THR A 43 -33.46 28.29 11.64
CA THR A 43 -34.68 27.52 11.87
C THR A 43 -34.64 26.27 10.99
N PHE A 44 -34.74 25.10 11.60
CA PHE A 44 -34.73 23.81 10.89
C PHE A 44 -36.15 23.27 10.64
N SER A 45 -36.26 22.19 9.88
CA SER A 45 -37.54 21.56 9.51
C SER A 45 -38.41 21.12 10.69
N ASP A 46 -37.84 20.95 11.88
CA ASP A 46 -38.54 20.64 13.12
C ASP A 46 -39.06 21.88 13.87
N GLU A 47 -39.04 23.05 13.23
CA GLU A 47 -39.45 24.35 13.76
C GLU A 47 -38.62 24.85 14.96
N ILE A 48 -37.47 24.20 15.24
CA ILE A 48 -36.55 24.60 16.30
C ILE A 48 -35.44 25.46 15.71
N VAL A 49 -35.23 26.64 16.32
CA VAL A 49 -34.06 27.49 16.02
C VAL A 49 -32.85 26.91 16.74
N ARG A 50 -31.82 26.50 15.99
CA ARG A 50 -30.51 26.11 16.51
C ARG A 50 -29.44 27.06 16.02
N HIS A 51 -28.33 27.12 16.73
CA HIS A 51 -27.23 28.02 16.41
C HIS A 51 -26.05 27.27 15.77
N ILE A 52 -25.54 27.82 14.66
CA ILE A 52 -24.29 27.40 14.04
C ILE A 52 -23.25 28.49 14.25
N ASP A 53 -22.13 28.13 14.84
CA ASP A 53 -20.95 28.98 14.93
C ASP A 53 -20.05 28.73 13.71
N LEU A 54 -19.71 29.80 12.99
CA LEU A 54 -18.67 29.82 11.98
C LEU A 54 -17.39 30.33 12.64
N VAL A 55 -16.36 29.49 12.76
CA VAL A 55 -15.15 29.76 13.55
C VAL A 55 -13.89 29.72 12.69
N ALA A 56 -12.99 30.68 12.91
CA ALA A 56 -11.76 30.86 12.16
C ALA A 56 -10.53 30.71 13.05
N THR A 57 -9.48 30.07 12.51
CA THR A 57 -8.16 30.02 13.16
C THR A 57 -7.31 31.24 12.75
N ALA A 58 -6.14 31.42 13.37
CA ALA A 58 -5.17 32.44 12.97
C ALA A 58 -4.69 32.31 11.51
N GLY A 59 -4.87 31.14 10.89
CA GLY A 59 -4.50 30.89 9.50
C GLY A 59 -5.53 31.34 8.46
N PHE A 60 -6.70 31.86 8.86
CA PHE A 60 -7.70 32.37 7.92
C PHE A 60 -7.19 33.64 7.20
N PRO A 61 -7.26 33.73 5.85
CA PRO A 61 -8.08 32.91 4.93
C PRO A 61 -7.42 31.66 4.33
N SER A 62 -6.10 31.49 4.46
CA SER A 62 -5.39 30.33 3.90
C SER A 62 -5.80 28.99 4.51
N VAL A 63 -6.34 29.02 5.74
CA VAL A 63 -7.06 27.92 6.37
C VAL A 63 -8.54 28.28 6.39
N PRO A 64 -9.41 27.48 5.76
CA PRO A 64 -10.84 27.77 5.73
C PRO A 64 -11.43 27.78 7.13
N VAL A 65 -12.52 28.53 7.29
CA VAL A 65 -13.34 28.49 8.50
C VAL A 65 -13.90 27.08 8.74
N ARG A 66 -14.32 26.81 9.97
CA ARG A 66 -15.09 25.62 10.34
C ARG A 66 -16.46 26.02 10.83
N THR A 67 -17.38 25.07 10.84
CA THR A 67 -18.72 25.24 11.42
C THR A 67 -18.88 24.35 12.65
N ALA A 68 -19.64 24.81 13.63
CA ALA A 68 -19.97 24.06 14.83
C ALA A 68 -21.46 24.24 15.16
N LEU A 69 -22.14 23.15 15.45
CA LEU A 69 -23.50 23.18 15.98
C LEU A 69 -23.43 23.43 17.48
N VAL A 70 -23.93 24.58 17.94
CA VAL A 70 -23.87 24.97 19.36
C VAL A 70 -24.83 24.13 20.19
N ASP A 71 -26.05 23.94 19.66
CA ASP A 71 -27.13 23.19 20.29
C ASP A 71 -27.04 21.70 19.91
N HIS A 72 -25.84 21.15 19.92
CA HIS A 72 -25.59 19.77 19.50
C HIS A 72 -26.12 18.75 20.53
N PRO A 73 -26.60 17.58 20.07
CA PRO A 73 -26.95 16.50 20.98
C PRO A 73 -25.70 15.93 21.67
N PRO A 74 -25.87 15.03 22.66
CA PRO A 74 -24.75 14.33 23.27
C PRO A 74 -23.81 13.69 22.23
N PHE A 75 -22.53 13.60 22.59
CA PHE A 75 -21.52 13.06 21.70
C PHE A 75 -21.87 11.64 21.22
N MET A 76 -21.66 11.36 19.92
CA MET A 76 -22.03 10.11 19.24
C MET A 76 -23.54 9.83 19.13
N THR A 77 -24.40 10.85 19.32
CA THR A 77 -25.80 10.76 18.89
C THR A 77 -25.94 11.00 17.39
N TRP A 78 -25.22 11.98 16.84
CA TRP A 78 -25.20 12.29 15.42
C TRP A 78 -23.81 12.05 14.83
N PRO A 79 -23.69 11.37 13.66
CA PRO A 79 -22.44 11.30 12.93
C PRO A 79 -22.00 12.70 12.49
N HIS A 80 -20.70 12.87 12.22
CA HIS A 80 -20.09 14.13 11.79
C HIS A 80 -20.23 15.32 12.77
N VAL A 81 -20.70 15.11 14.01
CA VAL A 81 -20.74 16.14 15.05
C VAL A 81 -19.82 15.73 16.20
N GLU A 82 -18.76 16.49 16.41
CA GLU A 82 -17.79 16.27 17.48
C GLU A 82 -18.36 16.64 18.87
N SER A 83 -17.65 16.27 19.94
CA SER A 83 -18.09 16.52 21.32
C SER A 83 -18.19 18.00 21.68
N ASP A 84 -17.48 18.87 20.94
CA ASP A 84 -17.51 20.32 21.08
C ASP A 84 -18.42 20.98 20.02
N GLY A 85 -19.25 20.20 19.33
CA GLY A 85 -20.19 20.67 18.31
C GLY A 85 -19.57 20.90 16.94
N ILE A 86 -18.24 20.84 16.80
CA ILE A 86 -17.57 21.00 15.50
C ILE A 86 -18.11 19.96 14.52
N MET A 87 -18.50 20.42 13.33
CA MET A 87 -19.00 19.55 12.28
C MET A 87 -17.87 19.13 11.34
N CYS A 88 -17.79 17.84 11.07
CA CYS A 88 -16.77 17.21 10.21
C CYS A 88 -17.08 17.43 8.72
N LEU A 89 -17.26 18.68 8.32
CA LEU A 89 -17.41 19.08 6.93
C LEU A 89 -16.16 19.82 6.49
N LEU A 90 -15.55 19.34 5.40
CA LEU A 90 -14.50 20.09 4.72
C LEU A 90 -15.13 20.89 3.58
N PRO A 91 -14.65 22.13 3.31
CA PRO A 91 -15.10 22.87 2.14
C PRO A 91 -14.82 22.06 0.88
N ASN A 92 -15.78 22.01 -0.03
CA ASN A 92 -15.52 21.42 -1.33
C ASN A 92 -14.76 22.45 -2.17
N MET A 93 -13.44 22.34 -2.22
CA MET A 93 -12.59 23.26 -2.98
C MET A 93 -12.81 23.14 -4.51
N ALA A 94 -13.61 22.16 -4.97
CA ALA A 94 -14.08 22.09 -6.35
C ALA A 94 -15.32 22.95 -6.62
N GLU A 95 -16.05 23.37 -5.58
CA GLU A 95 -17.29 24.16 -5.68
C GLU A 95 -17.10 25.65 -5.37
N CYS A 96 -15.98 26.04 -4.78
CA CYS A 96 -15.73 27.41 -4.33
C CYS A 96 -14.31 27.86 -4.68
N ASP A 97 -14.18 29.11 -5.10
CA ASP A 97 -12.90 29.77 -5.30
C ASP A 97 -12.18 29.92 -3.95
N PRO A 98 -10.99 29.30 -3.75
CA PRO A 98 -10.23 29.45 -2.51
C PRO A 98 -9.78 30.89 -2.25
N ASP A 99 -9.71 31.73 -3.29
CA ASP A 99 -9.37 33.15 -3.17
C ASP A 99 -10.58 34.02 -2.78
N ASP A 100 -11.80 33.45 -2.74
CA ASP A 100 -12.98 34.05 -2.09
C ASP A 100 -13.33 33.32 -0.77
N PRO A 101 -12.66 33.67 0.34
CA PRO A 101 -12.90 33.05 1.64
C PRO A 101 -14.31 33.28 2.18
N CYS A 102 -15.03 34.29 1.69
CA CYS A 102 -16.42 34.51 2.09
C CYS A 102 -17.35 33.51 1.41
N ALA A 103 -17.15 33.22 0.12
CA ALA A 103 -17.88 32.17 -0.59
C ALA A 103 -17.61 30.78 0.02
N VAL A 104 -16.36 30.50 0.39
CA VAL A 104 -16.00 29.25 1.09
C VAL A 104 -16.75 29.11 2.42
N ALA A 105 -16.79 30.18 3.23
CA ALA A 105 -17.50 30.20 4.49
C ALA A 105 -19.03 29.98 4.32
N GLU A 106 -19.60 30.60 3.29
CA GLU A 106 -21.00 30.47 2.90
C GLU A 106 -21.40 29.09 2.41
N ASN A 107 -20.59 28.48 1.53
CA ASN A 107 -20.79 27.11 1.08
C ASN A 107 -20.73 26.14 2.27
N LEU A 108 -19.74 26.30 3.15
CA LEU A 108 -19.61 25.47 4.34
C LEU A 108 -20.81 25.61 5.27
N LEU A 109 -21.30 26.84 5.49
CA LEU A 109 -22.52 27.09 6.27
C LEU A 109 -23.73 26.39 5.63
N GLY A 110 -23.94 26.55 4.33
CA GLY A 110 -25.04 25.90 3.61
C GLY A 110 -25.00 24.36 3.73
N ARG A 111 -23.82 23.77 3.56
CA ARG A 111 -23.63 22.31 3.73
C ARG A 111 -23.83 21.85 5.17
N SER A 112 -23.50 22.71 6.13
CA SER A 112 -23.74 22.43 7.56
C SER A 112 -25.21 22.43 7.90
N VAL A 113 -25.98 23.38 7.35
CA VAL A 113 -27.44 23.38 7.48
C VAL A 113 -28.03 22.12 6.87
N GLN A 114 -27.62 21.75 5.65
CA GLN A 114 -28.09 20.52 5.01
C GLN A 114 -27.75 19.26 5.83
N LEU A 115 -26.53 19.17 6.37
CA LEU A 115 -26.14 18.05 7.22
C LEU A 115 -27.07 17.93 8.43
N VAL A 116 -27.41 19.04 9.10
CA VAL A 116 -28.31 19.01 10.26
C VAL A 116 -29.73 18.60 9.85
N GLU A 117 -30.24 19.04 8.70
CA GLU A 117 -31.52 18.57 8.17
C GLU A 117 -31.53 17.05 7.92
N ASP A 118 -30.49 16.53 7.27
CA ASP A 118 -30.34 15.10 7.02
C ASP A 118 -30.25 14.30 8.33
N LEU A 119 -29.59 14.86 9.35
CA LEU A 119 -29.51 14.28 10.70
C LEU A 119 -30.86 14.29 11.44
N LEU A 120 -31.68 15.33 11.25
CA LEU A 120 -33.02 15.41 11.84
C LEU A 120 -33.98 14.42 11.21
N GLU A 121 -33.91 14.24 9.89
CA GLU A 121 -34.65 13.18 9.18
C GLU A 121 -34.24 11.79 9.68
N GLY A 122 -32.97 11.63 10.08
CA GLY A 122 -32.42 10.42 10.67
C GLY A 122 -31.99 9.36 9.65
N SER A 123 -32.23 9.58 8.36
CA SER A 123 -31.94 8.66 7.26
C SER A 123 -30.44 8.34 7.13
N ILE A 124 -29.58 9.28 7.53
CA ILE A 124 -28.12 9.16 7.43
C ILE A 124 -27.44 8.62 8.69
N ILE A 125 -28.11 8.64 9.85
CA ILE A 125 -27.47 8.36 11.15
C ILE A 125 -26.87 6.96 11.21
N GLU A 126 -27.72 5.93 11.06
CA GLU A 126 -27.26 4.54 11.12
C GLU A 126 -26.31 4.23 9.97
N ARG A 127 -26.62 4.74 8.77
CA ARG A 127 -25.81 4.55 7.56
C ARG A 127 -24.38 5.03 7.80
N ASP A 128 -24.20 6.29 8.18
CA ASP A 128 -22.88 6.92 8.26
C ASP A 128 -22.07 6.35 9.45
N PHE A 129 -22.70 6.07 10.59
CA PHE A 129 -22.04 5.36 11.69
C PHE A 129 -21.50 4.00 11.29
N ARG A 130 -22.25 3.23 10.49
CA ARG A 130 -21.80 1.91 10.04
C ARG A 130 -20.78 2.02 8.91
N GLU A 131 -20.94 2.96 8.00
CA GLU A 131 -20.00 3.14 6.87
C GLU A 131 -18.63 3.62 7.33
N GLU A 132 -18.58 4.47 8.36
CA GLU A 132 -17.36 5.07 8.91
C GLU A 132 -17.02 4.53 10.32
N PHE A 133 -17.43 3.30 10.62
CA PHE A 133 -17.31 2.73 11.98
C PHE A 133 -15.90 2.76 12.55
N LEU A 134 -14.85 2.73 11.72
CA LEU A 134 -13.46 2.86 12.18
C LEU A 134 -13.17 4.23 12.80
N THR A 135 -13.71 5.30 12.21
CA THR A 135 -13.58 6.68 12.73
C THR A 135 -14.24 6.79 14.10
N TYR A 136 -15.47 6.31 14.22
CA TYR A 136 -16.21 6.39 15.48
C TYR A 136 -15.63 5.45 16.55
N TRP A 137 -15.12 4.28 16.15
CA TRP A 137 -14.39 3.40 17.05
C TRP A 137 -13.13 4.07 17.61
N GLN A 138 -12.41 4.84 16.79
CA GLN A 138 -11.20 5.54 17.20
C GLN A 138 -11.47 6.55 18.32
N TYR A 139 -12.58 7.31 18.27
CA TYR A 139 -12.95 8.26 19.33
C TYR A 139 -13.20 7.62 20.70
N LYS A 140 -13.51 6.33 20.72
CA LYS A 140 -13.73 5.53 21.94
C LYS A 140 -12.61 4.52 22.18
N SER A 141 -11.54 4.56 21.38
CA SER A 141 -10.35 3.73 21.59
C SER A 141 -9.55 4.27 22.78
N HIS A 142 -8.97 3.36 23.53
CA HIS A 142 -8.14 3.68 24.69
C HIS A 142 -6.69 3.82 24.20
N GLU A 143 -6.02 4.89 24.62
CA GLU A 143 -4.58 5.03 24.41
C GLU A 143 -3.84 4.21 25.47
N ASP A 144 -3.54 2.95 25.16
CA ASP A 144 -2.73 2.05 26.02
C ASP A 144 -1.25 2.03 25.62
N GLY A 145 -0.85 2.90 24.68
CA GLY A 145 0.50 2.96 24.12
C GLY A 145 0.82 1.82 23.14
N THR A 146 -0.12 0.90 22.88
CA THR A 146 0.10 -0.23 21.98
C THR A 146 -0.27 0.11 20.54
N ARG A 147 0.57 -0.33 19.60
CA ARG A 147 0.27 -0.32 18.16
C ARG A 147 -0.23 -1.71 17.79
N PHE A 148 -1.38 -1.80 17.15
CA PHE A 148 -1.96 -3.09 16.77
C PHE A 148 -2.06 -3.23 15.25
N PHE A 149 -1.30 -4.16 14.68
CA PHE A 149 -1.35 -4.53 13.28
C PHE A 149 -2.09 -5.86 13.06
N SER A 150 -2.81 -5.96 11.95
CA SER A 150 -3.44 -7.21 11.52
C SER A 150 -2.94 -7.64 10.14
N LEU A 151 -2.45 -8.88 10.06
CA LEU A 151 -2.10 -9.58 8.83
C LEU A 151 -3.24 -10.47 8.31
N LEU A 152 -4.36 -10.51 9.03
CA LEU A 152 -5.52 -11.34 8.72
C LEU A 152 -6.21 -10.87 7.45
N THR A 153 -6.77 -11.82 6.69
CA THR A 153 -7.74 -11.50 5.65
C THR A 153 -9.08 -11.20 6.32
N PRO A 154 -9.61 -9.96 6.20
CA PRO A 154 -10.80 -9.54 6.92
C PRO A 154 -12.07 -9.98 6.18
N GLU A 155 -12.35 -11.27 6.27
CA GLU A 155 -13.48 -11.93 5.64
C GLU A 155 -14.01 -13.08 6.53
N PRO A 156 -15.30 -13.48 6.37
CA PRO A 156 -15.84 -14.62 7.10
C PRO A 156 -15.14 -15.93 6.70
N PRO A 157 -15.19 -16.97 7.56
CA PRO A 157 -15.88 -17.02 8.84
C PRO A 157 -15.05 -16.49 10.01
N SER A 158 -15.72 -16.32 11.16
CA SER A 158 -15.06 -16.15 12.45
C SER A 158 -14.17 -17.36 12.76
N ARG A 159 -12.99 -17.14 13.33
CA ARG A 159 -11.98 -18.19 13.54
C ARG A 159 -11.01 -17.83 14.66
N VAL A 160 -10.29 -18.84 15.14
CA VAL A 160 -9.17 -18.64 16.08
C VAL A 160 -7.97 -18.14 15.27
N VAL A 161 -7.28 -17.15 15.81
CA VAL A 161 -6.08 -16.55 15.21
C VAL A 161 -4.98 -16.44 16.28
N ARG A 162 -3.79 -15.99 15.88
CA ARG A 162 -2.64 -15.82 16.78
C ARG A 162 -2.26 -14.36 16.89
N VAL A 163 -1.86 -13.94 18.08
CA VAL A 163 -1.28 -12.61 18.33
C VAL A 163 0.13 -12.77 18.88
N TRP A 164 1.05 -12.04 18.25
CA TRP A 164 2.42 -11.85 18.71
C TRP A 164 2.54 -10.48 19.36
N ARG A 165 3.34 -10.37 20.43
CA ARG A 165 3.55 -9.11 21.16
C ARG A 165 5.02 -8.89 21.47
N ASP A 166 5.48 -7.67 21.27
CA ASP A 166 6.82 -7.21 21.65
C ASP A 166 6.83 -5.68 21.78
N ASP A 167 7.47 -5.15 22.82
CA ASP A 167 7.69 -3.71 23.06
C ASP A 167 6.59 -2.74 22.55
N GLY A 168 5.37 -2.88 23.08
CA GLY A 168 4.24 -2.00 22.71
C GLY A 168 3.71 -2.20 21.28
N LEU A 169 4.06 -3.30 20.62
CA LEU A 169 3.56 -3.71 19.30
C LEU A 169 2.84 -5.06 19.40
N GLU A 170 1.65 -5.13 18.83
CA GLU A 170 0.85 -6.34 18.71
C GLU A 170 0.60 -6.63 17.23
N ILE A 171 0.73 -7.90 16.83
CA ILE A 171 0.53 -8.34 15.45
C ILE A 171 -0.35 -9.58 15.43
N ALA A 172 -1.52 -9.49 14.80
CA ALA A 172 -2.39 -10.64 14.58
C ALA A 172 -2.09 -11.32 13.24
N GLY A 173 -2.09 -12.65 13.22
CA GLY A 173 -1.94 -13.48 12.02
C GLY A 173 -2.76 -14.76 12.10
N GLU A 174 -3.01 -15.39 10.95
CA GLU A 174 -3.92 -16.56 10.83
C GLU A 174 -3.47 -17.73 11.71
N ASP A 175 -2.19 -18.05 11.64
CA ASP A 175 -1.57 -19.15 12.36
C ASP A 175 -0.16 -18.77 12.84
N GLU A 176 0.37 -19.57 13.78
CA GLU A 176 1.66 -19.30 14.41
C GLU A 176 2.81 -19.35 13.41
N SER A 177 2.76 -20.26 12.43
CA SER A 177 3.84 -20.44 11.46
C SER A 177 3.91 -19.25 10.50
N THR A 178 2.78 -18.77 10.00
CA THR A 178 2.70 -17.64 9.07
C THR A 178 3.02 -16.33 9.78
N LEU A 179 2.48 -16.13 10.99
CA LEU A 179 2.77 -14.95 11.81
C LEU A 179 4.25 -14.86 12.15
N MET A 180 4.86 -15.95 12.65
CA MET A 180 6.28 -15.94 13.00
C MET A 180 7.18 -15.83 11.77
N ARG A 181 6.77 -16.37 10.61
CA ARG A 181 7.49 -16.16 9.35
C ARG A 181 7.53 -14.68 8.99
N TRP A 182 6.39 -13.99 9.06
CA TRP A 182 6.30 -12.57 8.79
C TRP A 182 7.14 -11.75 9.80
N VAL A 183 7.01 -12.05 11.09
CA VAL A 183 7.77 -11.38 12.17
C VAL A 183 9.27 -11.53 11.95
N ARG A 184 9.76 -12.74 11.66
CA ARG A 184 11.19 -12.99 11.42
C ARG A 184 11.70 -12.33 10.15
N ARG A 185 10.88 -12.27 9.09
CA ARG A 185 11.24 -11.56 7.86
C ARG A 185 11.40 -10.05 8.09
N ARG A 186 10.58 -9.46 8.98
CA ARG A 186 10.64 -8.03 9.31
C ARG A 186 11.74 -7.69 10.33
N PHE A 187 11.84 -8.45 11.41
CA PHE A 187 12.65 -8.10 12.59
C PHE A 187 13.92 -8.96 12.73
N GLY A 188 14.12 -9.97 11.88
CA GLY A 188 15.23 -10.92 11.97
C GLY A 188 14.88 -12.18 12.76
N THR A 189 15.82 -13.14 12.76
CA THR A 189 15.62 -14.48 13.35
C THR A 189 15.52 -14.49 14.87
N ASP A 190 16.06 -13.46 15.53
CA ASP A 190 16.12 -13.37 17.00
C ASP A 190 14.82 -12.87 17.64
N ALA A 191 13.80 -12.58 16.84
CA ALA A 191 12.49 -12.16 17.32
C ALA A 191 11.86 -13.21 18.24
N HIS A 192 11.28 -12.74 19.36
CA HIS A 192 10.66 -13.58 20.38
C HIS A 192 9.59 -14.51 19.79
N ALA A 193 9.63 -15.80 20.12
CA ALA A 193 8.81 -16.81 19.43
C ALA A 193 7.40 -17.03 20.01
N LYS A 194 7.05 -16.40 21.14
CA LYS A 194 5.77 -16.70 21.81
C LYS A 194 4.61 -15.98 21.12
N THR A 195 3.58 -16.75 20.77
CA THR A 195 2.29 -16.24 20.31
C THR A 195 1.16 -16.75 21.21
N GLU A 196 0.06 -16.00 21.29
CA GLU A 196 -1.11 -16.33 22.09
C GLU A 196 -2.36 -16.46 21.21
N GLU A 197 -3.34 -17.26 21.66
CA GLU A 197 -4.60 -17.43 20.93
C GLU A 197 -5.45 -16.18 21.09
N ALA A 198 -6.03 -15.74 19.99
CA ALA A 198 -6.97 -14.64 19.92
C ALA A 198 -8.17 -15.04 19.07
N ALA A 199 -9.24 -14.27 19.16
CA ALA A 199 -10.44 -14.50 18.39
C ALA A 199 -10.56 -13.51 17.23
N PHE A 200 -10.82 -14.01 16.04
CA PHE A 200 -11.32 -13.21 14.93
C PHE A 200 -12.83 -13.42 14.81
N ILE A 201 -13.60 -12.36 14.99
CA ILE A 201 -15.05 -12.37 14.99
C ILE A 201 -15.54 -11.56 13.79
N TRP A 202 -16.21 -12.22 12.86
CA TRP A 202 -16.83 -11.56 11.72
C TRP A 202 -18.27 -11.16 12.05
N LEU A 203 -18.58 -9.88 11.89
CA LEU A 203 -19.91 -9.31 12.11
C LEU A 203 -20.64 -9.15 10.77
N SER A 204 -21.94 -9.45 10.78
CA SER A 204 -22.80 -9.28 9.61
C SER A 204 -22.91 -7.81 9.17
N LYS A 205 -22.81 -6.89 10.13
CA LYS A 205 -22.80 -5.43 9.92
C LYS A 205 -21.84 -4.75 10.90
N PRO A 206 -21.21 -3.62 10.53
CA PRO A 206 -20.38 -2.86 11.46
C PRO A 206 -21.20 -2.38 12.66
N PRO A 207 -20.70 -2.45 13.91
CA PRO A 207 -21.47 -2.07 15.09
C PRO A 207 -21.68 -0.55 15.17
N LEU A 208 -22.83 -0.14 15.71
CA LEU A 208 -23.11 1.25 16.08
C LEU A 208 -22.39 1.63 17.38
N PRO A 209 -22.16 2.92 17.66
CA PRO A 209 -21.56 3.36 18.92
C PRO A 209 -22.25 2.84 20.18
N VAL A 210 -23.58 2.71 20.15
CA VAL A 210 -24.39 2.15 21.25
C VAL A 210 -24.24 0.63 21.40
N GLU A 211 -23.75 -0.05 20.37
CA GLU A 211 -23.47 -1.50 20.34
C GLU A 211 -22.00 -1.80 20.72
N TYR A 212 -21.17 -0.77 20.96
CA TYR A 212 -19.77 -0.98 21.31
C TYR A 212 -19.66 -1.63 22.70
N PRO A 213 -18.83 -2.69 22.84
CA PRO A 213 -18.67 -3.34 24.13
C PRO A 213 -18.00 -2.37 25.13
N GLU A 214 -18.58 -2.27 26.32
CA GLU A 214 -18.01 -1.56 27.46
C GLU A 214 -17.44 -2.55 28.48
N THR A 215 -18.04 -3.74 28.56
CA THR A 215 -17.64 -4.83 29.44
C THR A 215 -17.30 -6.11 28.66
N ALA A 216 -16.61 -7.03 29.31
CA ALA A 216 -16.25 -8.31 28.72
C ALA A 216 -17.49 -9.18 28.47
N SER A 217 -18.55 -9.00 29.25
CA SER A 217 -19.87 -9.59 29.00
C SER A 217 -20.46 -9.09 27.67
N ASP A 218 -20.36 -7.80 27.36
CA ASP A 218 -20.86 -7.25 26.10
C ASP A 218 -20.11 -7.84 24.89
N LEU A 219 -18.78 -8.01 25.02
CA LEU A 219 -17.97 -8.69 24.00
C LEU A 219 -18.46 -10.13 23.76
N HIS A 220 -18.77 -10.87 24.84
CA HIS A 220 -19.29 -12.22 24.72
C HIS A 220 -20.66 -12.28 24.06
N VAL A 221 -21.57 -11.38 24.43
CA VAL A 221 -22.90 -11.25 23.79
C VAL A 221 -22.75 -10.95 22.30
N LEU A 222 -21.86 -10.02 21.96
CA LEU A 222 -21.56 -9.65 20.57
C LEU A 222 -21.02 -10.86 19.78
N ALA A 223 -20.13 -11.66 20.37
CA ALA A 223 -19.62 -12.88 19.75
C ALA A 223 -20.72 -13.96 19.55
N VAL A 224 -21.59 -14.16 20.54
CA VAL A 224 -22.72 -15.11 20.42
C VAL A 224 -23.68 -14.68 19.32
N ASN A 225 -24.00 -13.38 19.25
CA ASN A 225 -24.86 -12.82 18.21
C ASN A 225 -24.25 -12.90 16.81
N ALA A 226 -22.92 -12.86 16.70
CA ALA A 226 -22.20 -13.04 15.45
C ALA A 226 -22.22 -14.49 14.94
N GLY A 227 -22.44 -15.47 15.82
CA GLY A 227 -22.66 -16.87 15.48
C GLY A 227 -21.83 -17.85 16.32
N GLN A 228 -22.08 -19.15 16.11
CA GLN A 228 -21.45 -20.21 16.89
C GLN A 228 -19.92 -20.24 16.74
N ASP A 229 -19.41 -19.98 15.54
CA ASP A 229 -17.95 -19.97 15.28
C ASP A 229 -17.27 -18.81 16.01
N ALA A 230 -17.91 -17.64 16.09
CA ALA A 230 -17.41 -16.49 16.84
C ALA A 230 -17.37 -16.77 18.35
N ALA A 231 -18.45 -17.32 18.90
CA ALA A 231 -18.51 -17.72 20.30
C ALA A 231 -17.45 -18.78 20.65
N SER A 232 -17.27 -19.77 19.76
CA SER A 232 -16.26 -20.82 19.90
C SER A 232 -14.84 -20.26 19.85
N ALA A 233 -14.55 -19.37 18.90
CA ALA A 233 -13.23 -18.74 18.77
C ALA A 233 -12.89 -17.88 20.01
N LEU A 234 -13.85 -17.08 20.49
CA LEU A 234 -13.68 -16.29 21.70
C LEU A 234 -13.47 -17.17 22.94
N ALA A 235 -14.21 -18.26 23.04
CA ALA A 235 -14.05 -19.21 24.13
C ALA A 235 -12.68 -19.91 24.11
N GLN A 236 -12.20 -20.25 22.91
CA GLN A 236 -10.91 -20.89 22.71
C GLN A 236 -9.75 -19.95 23.10
N ALA A 237 -9.82 -18.67 22.71
CA ALA A 237 -8.84 -17.65 23.10
C ALA A 237 -8.68 -17.49 24.63
N ALA A 238 -9.72 -17.81 25.41
CA ALA A 238 -9.68 -17.77 26.87
C ALA A 238 -9.08 -19.04 27.53
N VAL A 239 -8.96 -20.16 26.82
CA VAL A 239 -8.54 -21.47 27.37
C VAL A 239 -7.11 -21.41 27.93
N GLY A 240 -6.22 -20.67 27.27
CA GLY A 240 -4.84 -20.48 27.73
C GLY A 240 -4.68 -19.65 29.00
N GLU A 241 -5.79 -19.18 29.60
CA GLU A 241 -5.83 -18.23 30.70
C GLU A 241 -4.88 -17.03 30.50
N PRO A 242 -4.90 -16.36 29.33
CA PRO A 242 -3.97 -15.26 29.07
C PRO A 242 -4.22 -14.09 30.02
N ASP A 243 -3.25 -13.18 30.13
CA ASP A 243 -3.41 -11.93 30.89
C ASP A 243 -4.51 -11.05 30.29
N GLN A 244 -4.66 -11.11 28.97
CA GLN A 244 -5.74 -10.46 28.22
C GLN A 244 -6.21 -11.35 27.08
N VAL A 245 -7.53 -11.55 26.98
CA VAL A 245 -8.15 -12.16 25.80
C VAL A 245 -8.33 -11.08 24.74
N VAL A 246 -7.75 -11.28 23.57
CA VAL A 246 -7.84 -10.35 22.45
C VAL A 246 -8.87 -10.85 21.44
N ALA A 247 -9.79 -9.98 21.06
CA ALA A 247 -10.76 -10.21 20.01
C ALA A 247 -10.65 -9.13 18.94
N LEU A 248 -10.40 -9.54 17.70
CA LEU A 248 -10.46 -8.70 16.51
C LEU A 248 -11.86 -8.85 15.92
N LEU A 249 -12.62 -7.75 15.82
CA LEU A 249 -13.93 -7.73 15.20
C LEU A 249 -13.79 -7.16 13.78
N GLY A 250 -14.26 -7.92 12.79
CA GLY A 250 -14.26 -7.51 11.38
C GLY A 250 -15.67 -7.32 10.86
N ALA A 251 -15.87 -6.31 10.01
CA ALA A 251 -17.13 -6.07 9.33
C ALA A 251 -16.92 -5.38 7.99
N ARG A 252 -17.86 -5.56 7.06
CA ARG A 252 -17.85 -4.87 5.77
C ARG A 252 -18.66 -3.57 5.84
N GLY A 253 -17.98 -2.44 5.63
CA GLY A 253 -18.61 -1.13 5.42
C GLY A 253 -18.54 -0.70 3.94
N ARG A 254 -19.00 0.52 3.63
CA ARG A 254 -18.93 1.10 2.27
C ARG A 254 -17.50 1.18 1.73
N GLY A 255 -16.55 1.56 2.59
CA GLY A 255 -15.11 1.63 2.29
C GLY A 255 -14.41 0.27 2.22
N GLY A 256 -15.08 -0.82 2.61
CA GLY A 256 -14.56 -2.20 2.53
C GLY A 256 -14.57 -2.86 3.89
N SER A 257 -13.84 -3.97 4.02
CA SER A 257 -13.67 -4.63 5.31
C SER A 257 -12.74 -3.82 6.21
N GLY A 258 -13.23 -3.47 7.40
CA GLY A 258 -12.45 -2.83 8.45
C GLY A 258 -12.35 -3.72 9.69
N LEU A 259 -11.34 -3.46 10.52
CA LEU A 259 -11.03 -4.24 11.72
C LEU A 259 -10.93 -3.33 12.95
N ILE A 260 -11.47 -3.79 14.07
CA ILE A 260 -11.39 -3.15 15.39
C ILE A 260 -11.00 -4.18 16.46
N ALA A 261 -10.37 -3.77 17.55
CA ALA A 261 -9.91 -4.68 18.60
C ALA A 261 -10.57 -4.41 19.94
N VAL A 262 -10.88 -5.48 20.66
CA VAL A 262 -11.33 -5.46 22.05
C VAL A 262 -10.46 -6.40 22.87
N LYS A 263 -9.94 -5.92 24.00
CA LYS A 263 -9.13 -6.71 24.94
C LYS A 263 -9.88 -6.83 26.26
N ALA A 264 -10.14 -8.07 26.69
CA ALA A 264 -10.73 -8.37 28.00
C ALA A 264 -9.63 -8.82 28.96
N SER A 265 -9.37 -8.02 30.00
CA SER A 265 -8.33 -8.32 30.98
C SER A 265 -8.73 -9.47 31.90
N ASN A 266 -7.75 -10.25 32.31
CA ASN A 266 -7.94 -11.32 33.27
C ASN A 266 -8.18 -10.76 34.68
N PRO A 267 -9.30 -11.07 35.36
CA PRO A 267 -9.55 -10.55 36.70
C PRO A 267 -8.53 -11.00 37.77
N ARG A 268 -7.74 -12.05 37.51
CA ARG A 268 -6.66 -12.46 38.43
C ARG A 268 -5.47 -11.51 38.45
N THR A 269 -5.21 -10.80 37.35
CA THR A 269 -4.02 -9.94 37.19
C THR A 269 -4.34 -8.46 37.47
N THR A 270 -5.61 -8.09 37.61
CA THR A 270 -6.02 -6.77 38.12
C THR A 270 -5.72 -6.67 39.61
N HIS A 271 -4.48 -6.31 39.95
CA HIS A 271 -4.06 -6.00 41.32
C HIS A 271 -4.62 -4.65 41.78
N SER A 272 -5.88 -4.62 42.19
CA SER A 272 -6.46 -3.46 42.87
C SER A 272 -6.16 -3.55 44.38
N ARG A 273 -5.28 -2.68 44.89
CA ARG A 273 -5.18 -2.41 46.34
C ARG A 273 -6.28 -1.40 46.76
N PRO A 274 -6.83 -1.47 48.00
CA PRO A 274 -6.37 -2.23 49.15
C PRO A 274 -7.20 -3.48 49.49
N HIS A 275 -8.15 -3.90 48.66
CA HIS A 275 -8.91 -5.13 48.88
C HIS A 275 -8.66 -6.09 47.73
N SER A 276 -7.94 -7.18 48.00
CA SER A 276 -7.97 -8.33 47.10
C SER A 276 -9.43 -8.70 46.93
N VAL A 277 -9.96 -8.58 45.71
CA VAL A 277 -11.25 -9.18 45.39
C VAL A 277 -11.12 -10.65 45.76
N THR A 278 -11.78 -11.06 46.83
CA THR A 278 -11.77 -12.45 47.30
C THR A 278 -12.44 -13.27 46.22
N ASP A 279 -11.62 -13.90 45.38
CA ASP A 279 -12.04 -14.75 44.26
C ASP A 279 -12.69 -16.05 44.81
N PRO A 280 -14.03 -16.20 44.75
CA PRO A 280 -14.70 -17.39 45.25
C PRO A 280 -14.72 -18.52 44.20
N LEU A 281 -14.38 -18.25 42.94
CA LEU A 281 -14.60 -19.17 41.82
C LEU A 281 -13.35 -19.96 41.42
N SER A 282 -12.18 -19.65 41.98
CA SER A 282 -10.91 -20.18 41.48
C SER A 282 -9.98 -20.84 42.51
N LYS A 283 -10.32 -20.83 43.80
CA LYS A 283 -9.65 -21.68 44.81
C LYS A 283 -10.00 -23.14 44.56
N GLY A 284 -9.19 -23.85 43.77
CA GLY A 284 -9.30 -25.31 43.65
C GLY A 284 -8.75 -25.96 42.38
N PHE A 285 -8.50 -25.21 41.29
CA PHE A 285 -8.04 -25.79 40.02
C PHE A 285 -6.56 -25.52 39.75
N ARG A 286 -5.84 -26.54 39.25
CA ARG A 286 -4.48 -26.38 38.70
C ARG A 286 -4.52 -25.43 37.49
N PRO A 287 -3.47 -24.62 37.24
CA PRO A 287 -3.37 -23.79 36.03
C PRO A 287 -3.66 -24.61 34.76
N GLY A 288 -4.53 -24.11 33.88
CA GLY A 288 -4.91 -24.79 32.63
C GLY A 288 -5.87 -25.98 32.81
N ARG A 289 -6.38 -26.24 34.02
CA ARG A 289 -7.38 -27.29 34.31
C ARG A 289 -8.75 -26.73 34.73
N THR A 290 -8.95 -25.43 34.58
CA THR A 290 -10.23 -24.79 34.89
C THR A 290 -11.27 -25.19 33.84
N PRO A 291 -12.46 -25.69 34.24
CA PRO A 291 -13.54 -26.01 33.30
C PRO A 291 -13.92 -24.82 32.41
N LYS A 292 -14.12 -25.06 31.11
CA LYS A 292 -14.45 -24.00 30.13
C LYS A 292 -15.59 -23.07 30.58
N PRO A 293 -16.75 -23.56 31.09
CA PRO A 293 -17.83 -22.67 31.52
C PRO A 293 -17.44 -21.72 32.67
N LEU A 294 -16.54 -22.14 33.56
CA LEU A 294 -16.03 -21.29 34.64
C LEU A 294 -15.02 -20.27 34.11
N LEU A 295 -14.18 -20.64 33.14
CA LEU A 295 -13.27 -19.70 32.46
C LEU A 295 -14.03 -18.60 31.74
N LEU A 296 -15.08 -18.95 30.99
CA LEU A 296 -15.89 -17.96 30.28
C LEU A 296 -16.59 -17.01 31.25
N ARG A 297 -17.17 -17.52 32.35
CA ARG A 297 -17.76 -16.67 33.40
C ARG A 297 -16.74 -15.75 34.07
N ARG A 298 -15.49 -16.18 34.19
CA ARG A 298 -14.40 -15.37 34.75
C ARG A 298 -13.99 -14.24 33.81
N PHE A 299 -13.69 -14.56 32.54
CA PHE A 299 -13.24 -13.54 31.59
C PHE A 299 -14.37 -12.60 31.17
N PHE A 300 -15.56 -13.14 30.90
CA PHE A 300 -16.68 -12.41 30.30
C PHE A 300 -17.73 -12.00 31.32
N GLY A 301 -17.28 -11.40 32.42
CA GLY A 301 -18.12 -10.73 33.42
C GLY A 301 -18.25 -9.22 33.18
N PHE A 302 -18.57 -8.47 34.23
CA PHE A 302 -18.73 -7.00 34.17
C PHE A 302 -17.41 -6.20 34.18
N SER A 303 -16.27 -6.86 33.94
CA SER A 303 -14.98 -6.17 33.88
C SER A 303 -14.93 -5.27 32.64
N PRO A 304 -14.43 -4.03 32.75
CA PRO A 304 -14.31 -3.14 31.60
C PRO A 304 -13.35 -3.70 30.55
N VAL A 305 -13.64 -3.47 29.28
CA VAL A 305 -12.76 -3.84 28.16
C VAL A 305 -11.89 -2.67 27.71
N ILE A 306 -10.76 -2.98 27.10
CA ILE A 306 -9.91 -2.02 26.42
C ILE A 306 -10.26 -2.09 24.93
N ARG A 307 -10.62 -0.96 24.34
CA ARG A 307 -10.83 -0.85 22.88
C ARG A 307 -9.56 -0.33 22.24
N SER A 308 -9.11 -0.98 21.17
CA SER A 308 -7.94 -0.57 20.41
C SER A 308 -8.29 -0.43 18.94
N SER A 309 -7.62 0.51 18.27
CA SER A 309 -7.69 0.64 16.81
C SER A 309 -6.70 -0.34 16.17
N ILE A 310 -7.07 -0.89 15.02
CA ILE A 310 -6.22 -1.83 14.27
C ILE A 310 -5.82 -1.19 12.96
N GLN A 311 -4.53 -1.28 12.61
CA GLN A 311 -4.06 -1.00 11.25
C GLN A 311 -3.89 -2.31 10.49
N ARG A 312 -4.50 -2.36 9.31
CA ARG A 312 -4.30 -3.49 8.39
C ARG A 312 -2.90 -3.42 7.79
N ALA A 313 -2.23 -4.55 7.79
CA ALA A 313 -0.90 -4.76 7.22
C ALA A 313 -0.85 -6.05 6.36
N ASP A 314 -2.01 -6.61 6.02
CA ASP A 314 -2.12 -7.72 5.08
C ASP A 314 -1.77 -7.29 3.64
N ALA A 315 -1.36 -8.26 2.82
CA ALA A 315 -0.84 -8.02 1.47
C ALA A 315 -1.82 -7.24 0.57
N HIS A 316 -3.12 -7.58 0.64
CA HIS A 316 -4.15 -6.89 -0.13
C HIS A 316 -4.30 -5.44 0.27
N TRP A 317 -4.18 -5.13 1.57
CA TRP A 317 -4.20 -3.75 2.05
C TRP A 317 -2.97 -2.96 1.59
N VAL A 318 -1.78 -3.56 1.65
CA VAL A 318 -0.51 -2.89 1.29
C VAL A 318 -0.44 -2.56 -0.21
N HIS A 319 -0.81 -3.50 -1.09
CA HIS A 319 -0.58 -3.37 -2.53
C HIS A 319 -1.77 -2.86 -3.35
N GLY A 320 -2.91 -2.59 -2.70
CA GLY A 320 -4.11 -2.16 -3.41
C GLY A 320 -5.24 -1.69 -2.51
N ARG A 321 -4.97 -1.50 -1.20
CA ARG A 321 -5.93 -1.16 -0.15
C ARG A 321 -7.22 -1.99 -0.19
N GLY A 322 -7.06 -3.27 -0.54
CA GLY A 322 -8.08 -4.30 -0.43
C GLY A 322 -9.10 -4.35 -1.57
N ARG A 323 -8.89 -3.63 -2.67
CA ARG A 323 -9.89 -3.53 -3.75
C ARG A 323 -9.34 -3.56 -5.17
N ASP A 324 -8.03 -3.41 -5.36
CA ASP A 324 -7.44 -3.52 -6.69
C ASP A 324 -7.57 -4.97 -7.19
N PRO A 325 -8.29 -5.24 -8.29
CA PRO A 325 -8.47 -6.60 -8.81
C PRO A 325 -7.17 -7.23 -9.30
N ARG A 326 -6.12 -6.42 -9.59
CA ARG A 326 -4.82 -6.91 -10.04
C ARG A 326 -4.03 -7.59 -8.92
N THR A 327 -4.25 -7.18 -7.67
CA THR A 327 -3.44 -7.61 -6.53
C THR A 327 -3.40 -9.13 -6.35
N ALA A 328 -4.53 -9.83 -6.51
CA ALA A 328 -4.55 -11.29 -6.36
C ALA A 328 -3.61 -11.98 -7.36
N ARG A 329 -3.69 -11.59 -8.64
CA ARG A 329 -2.84 -12.17 -9.69
C ARG A 329 -1.36 -11.84 -9.48
N LEU A 330 -1.04 -10.62 -9.06
CA LEU A 330 0.35 -10.24 -8.77
C LEU A 330 0.90 -11.00 -7.57
N LEU A 331 0.13 -11.16 -6.49
CA LEU A 331 0.55 -11.91 -5.30
C LEU A 331 0.77 -13.40 -5.58
N ASP A 332 0.10 -13.96 -6.58
CA ASP A 332 0.32 -15.35 -7.00
C ASP A 332 1.48 -15.49 -8.01
N SER A 333 1.93 -14.38 -8.62
CA SER A 333 2.94 -14.40 -9.68
C SER A 333 4.34 -14.70 -9.16
N THR A 334 5.13 -15.39 -9.99
CA THR A 334 6.56 -15.67 -9.80
C THR A 334 7.40 -15.03 -10.89
N VAL A 335 8.31 -14.13 -10.50
CA VAL A 335 9.21 -13.41 -11.40
C VAL A 335 10.67 -13.76 -11.09
N VAL A 336 11.43 -14.09 -12.13
CA VAL A 336 12.89 -14.24 -12.02
C VAL A 336 13.56 -13.04 -12.68
N VAL A 337 14.42 -12.34 -11.94
CA VAL A 337 15.15 -11.16 -12.43
C VAL A 337 16.63 -11.51 -12.54
N PHE A 338 17.14 -11.57 -13.77
CA PHE A 338 18.56 -11.72 -14.07
C PHE A 338 19.21 -10.34 -14.24
N GLY A 339 20.25 -10.07 -13.45
CA GLY A 339 20.92 -8.78 -13.42
C GLY A 339 20.28 -7.84 -12.40
N CYS A 340 20.90 -7.74 -11.23
CA CYS A 340 20.60 -6.79 -10.16
C CYS A 340 21.53 -5.58 -10.26
N GLY A 341 21.57 -4.96 -11.45
CA GLY A 341 22.34 -3.75 -11.72
C GLY A 341 21.51 -2.47 -11.60
N SER A 342 21.91 -1.44 -12.35
CA SER A 342 21.19 -0.16 -12.39
C SER A 342 19.77 -0.27 -12.95
N VAL A 343 19.50 -1.25 -13.83
CA VAL A 343 18.16 -1.46 -14.41
C VAL A 343 17.33 -2.47 -13.61
N GLY A 344 17.84 -3.70 -13.45
CA GLY A 344 17.04 -4.78 -12.89
C GLY A 344 16.73 -4.63 -11.38
N SER A 345 17.60 -3.97 -10.61
CA SER A 345 17.33 -3.75 -9.18
C SER A 345 16.18 -2.76 -8.93
N PRO A 346 16.12 -1.57 -9.56
CA PRO A 346 14.93 -0.73 -9.48
C PRO A 346 13.66 -1.43 -9.97
N VAL A 347 13.73 -2.20 -11.06
CA VAL A 347 12.59 -2.98 -11.56
C VAL A 347 12.11 -3.99 -10.51
N ALA A 348 13.01 -4.74 -9.88
CA ALA A 348 12.67 -5.64 -8.79
C ALA A 348 12.03 -4.92 -7.59
N CYS A 349 12.54 -3.73 -7.21
CA CYS A 349 11.93 -2.90 -6.17
C CYS A 349 10.50 -2.49 -6.53
N THR A 350 10.27 -2.04 -7.76
CA THR A 350 8.94 -1.63 -8.23
C THR A 350 7.97 -2.80 -8.30
N LEU A 351 8.42 -3.98 -8.72
CA LEU A 351 7.59 -5.19 -8.73
C LEU A 351 7.21 -5.65 -7.33
N ALA A 352 8.15 -5.59 -6.37
CA ALA A 352 7.85 -5.86 -4.96
C ALA A 352 6.82 -4.86 -4.42
N GLN A 353 6.99 -3.56 -4.71
CA GLN A 353 6.03 -2.51 -4.36
C GLN A 353 4.65 -2.73 -4.98
N ALA A 354 4.59 -3.23 -6.22
CA ALA A 354 3.35 -3.56 -6.92
C ALA A 354 2.66 -4.82 -6.35
N GLY A 355 3.35 -5.60 -5.53
CA GLY A 355 2.81 -6.81 -4.88
C GLY A 355 3.03 -8.09 -5.67
N VAL A 356 4.09 -8.17 -6.47
CA VAL A 356 4.52 -9.45 -7.05
C VAL A 356 4.94 -10.39 -5.92
N GLY A 357 4.23 -11.52 -5.79
CA GLY A 357 4.31 -12.42 -4.65
C GLY A 357 5.67 -13.08 -4.45
N ASN A 358 6.25 -13.56 -5.55
CA ASN A 358 7.49 -14.32 -5.52
C ASN A 358 8.50 -13.69 -6.49
N ILE A 359 9.64 -13.25 -5.97
CA ILE A 359 10.72 -12.66 -6.77
C ILE A 359 12.00 -13.42 -6.49
N ILE A 360 12.64 -13.91 -7.55
CA ILE A 360 13.95 -14.57 -7.49
C ILE A 360 14.98 -13.65 -8.16
N LEU A 361 15.93 -13.16 -7.38
CA LEU A 361 16.98 -12.25 -7.84
C LEU A 361 18.25 -13.04 -8.16
N VAL A 362 18.79 -12.88 -9.37
CA VAL A 362 19.98 -13.60 -9.81
C VAL A 362 21.05 -12.62 -10.27
N ASP A 363 22.16 -12.58 -9.55
CA ASP A 363 23.32 -11.76 -9.88
C ASP A 363 24.58 -12.32 -9.19
N VAL A 364 25.69 -12.39 -9.93
CA VAL A 364 26.99 -12.85 -9.43
C VAL A 364 27.83 -11.71 -8.84
N ASP A 365 27.53 -10.46 -9.21
CA ASP A 365 28.35 -9.31 -8.88
C ASP A 365 28.23 -8.88 -7.42
N THR A 366 29.31 -8.24 -6.97
CA THR A 366 29.37 -7.51 -5.71
C THR A 366 29.11 -6.02 -5.95
N LEU A 367 28.42 -5.34 -5.02
CA LEU A 367 28.19 -3.91 -5.12
C LEU A 367 29.49 -3.13 -4.90
N SER A 368 29.80 -2.19 -5.79
CA SER A 368 30.96 -1.29 -5.69
C SER A 368 30.53 0.19 -5.61
N TRP A 369 31.46 1.07 -5.20
CA TRP A 369 31.20 2.51 -5.06
C TRP A 369 30.60 3.19 -6.30
N PRO A 370 31.08 2.92 -7.54
CA PRO A 370 30.47 3.48 -8.74
C PRO A 370 28.99 3.14 -8.93
N ASN A 371 28.48 2.09 -8.27
CA ASN A 371 27.07 1.70 -8.37
C ASN A 371 26.16 2.49 -7.43
N VAL A 372 26.67 2.98 -6.29
CA VAL A 372 25.87 3.53 -5.19
C VAL A 372 24.95 4.68 -5.63
N GLY A 373 25.37 5.50 -6.59
CA GLY A 373 24.57 6.63 -7.08
C GLY A 373 23.33 6.26 -7.90
N ARG A 374 23.23 5.01 -8.38
CA ARG A 374 22.14 4.54 -9.27
C ARG A 374 21.55 3.19 -8.87
N HIS A 375 22.13 2.52 -7.87
CA HIS A 375 21.66 1.25 -7.37
C HIS A 375 20.78 1.48 -6.12
N PRO A 376 19.66 0.75 -5.93
CA PRO A 376 18.79 0.93 -4.76
C PRO A 376 19.48 0.65 -3.42
N LEU A 377 20.49 -0.22 -3.42
CA LEU A 377 21.36 -0.46 -2.27
C LEU A 377 22.32 0.70 -2.06
N GLY A 378 22.43 1.16 -0.81
CA GLY A 378 23.32 2.25 -0.43
C GLY A 378 24.74 1.80 -0.05
N ALA A 379 25.52 2.76 0.44
CA ALA A 379 26.92 2.57 0.82
C ALA A 379 27.16 1.41 1.81
N THR A 380 26.19 1.09 2.67
CA THR A 380 26.30 0.00 3.66
C THR A 380 26.37 -1.39 3.04
N ALA A 381 26.02 -1.54 1.77
CA ALA A 381 26.07 -2.81 1.05
C ALA A 381 27.29 -2.96 0.12
N VAL A 382 28.19 -1.96 0.08
CA VAL A 382 29.42 -2.05 -0.73
C VAL A 382 30.27 -3.21 -0.23
N GLY A 383 30.72 -4.07 -1.15
CA GLY A 383 31.45 -5.30 -0.84
C GLY A 383 30.56 -6.52 -0.60
N LEU A 384 29.23 -6.38 -0.65
CA LEU A 384 28.29 -7.50 -0.57
C LEU A 384 27.69 -7.84 -1.94
N ASN A 385 27.28 -9.10 -2.15
CA ASN A 385 26.61 -9.50 -3.39
C ASN A 385 25.30 -8.71 -3.59
N LYS A 386 25.07 -8.26 -4.84
CA LYS A 386 23.93 -7.39 -5.20
C LYS A 386 22.59 -8.10 -5.00
N ALA A 387 22.42 -9.31 -5.54
CA ALA A 387 21.18 -10.06 -5.47
C ALA A 387 20.82 -10.45 -4.03
N GLU A 388 21.79 -10.96 -3.26
CA GLU A 388 21.57 -11.35 -1.87
C GLU A 388 21.18 -10.15 -0.99
N SER A 389 21.91 -9.05 -1.12
CA SER A 389 21.66 -7.83 -0.33
C SER A 389 20.32 -7.19 -0.68
N LEU A 390 19.96 -7.19 -1.97
CA LEU A 390 18.67 -6.68 -2.42
C LEU A 390 17.52 -7.57 -1.94
N ALA A 391 17.67 -8.89 -2.00
CA ALA A 391 16.67 -9.82 -1.49
C ALA A 391 16.42 -9.63 0.01
N LYS A 392 17.49 -9.51 0.81
CA LYS A 392 17.39 -9.22 2.24
C LYS A 392 16.63 -7.93 2.52
N ARG A 393 16.93 -6.85 1.80
CA ARG A 393 16.23 -5.57 1.96
C ARG A 393 14.76 -5.68 1.58
N LEU A 394 14.45 -6.18 0.38
CA LEU A 394 13.07 -6.31 -0.09
C LEU A 394 12.23 -7.25 0.79
N GLN A 395 12.85 -8.31 1.32
CA GLN A 395 12.15 -9.24 2.22
C GLN A 395 11.77 -8.56 3.56
N ALA A 396 12.62 -7.66 4.08
CA ALA A 396 12.33 -6.89 5.28
C ALA A 396 11.29 -5.78 5.03
N ASP A 397 11.37 -5.12 3.86
CA ASP A 397 10.43 -4.10 3.44
C ASP A 397 9.02 -4.68 3.17
N PHE A 398 8.95 -5.91 2.62
CA PHE A 398 7.71 -6.61 2.28
C PHE A 398 7.67 -8.05 2.84
N PRO A 399 7.45 -8.23 4.17
CA PRO A 399 7.56 -9.53 4.82
C PRO A 399 6.51 -10.58 4.40
N HIS A 400 5.39 -10.14 3.82
CA HIS A 400 4.35 -11.00 3.26
C HIS A 400 4.70 -11.54 1.86
N LEU A 401 5.64 -10.92 1.14
CA LEU A 401 6.16 -11.44 -0.13
C LEU A 401 7.24 -12.50 0.11
N ARG A 402 7.61 -13.25 -0.93
CA ARG A 402 8.73 -14.20 -0.93
C ARG A 402 9.81 -13.69 -1.86
N ILE A 403 10.94 -13.29 -1.28
CA ILE A 403 12.09 -12.78 -2.04
C ILE A 403 13.28 -13.72 -1.82
N ASP A 404 13.66 -14.44 -2.88
CA ASP A 404 14.80 -15.35 -2.89
C ASP A 404 15.93 -14.76 -3.74
N SER A 405 17.18 -15.19 -3.51
CA SER A 405 18.33 -14.83 -4.33
C SER A 405 19.16 -16.03 -4.75
N ARG A 406 19.91 -15.89 -5.85
CA ARG A 406 20.99 -16.80 -6.27
C ARG A 406 22.21 -15.97 -6.67
N THR A 407 23.35 -16.32 -6.09
CA THR A 407 24.64 -15.66 -6.35
C THR A 407 25.41 -16.41 -7.42
N CYS A 408 24.83 -16.51 -8.61
CA CYS A 408 25.41 -17.22 -9.76
C CYS A 408 25.16 -16.45 -11.07
N SER A 409 25.86 -16.85 -12.14
CA SER A 409 25.59 -16.29 -13.46
C SER A 409 24.29 -16.83 -14.04
N LEU A 410 23.70 -16.11 -15.00
CA LEU A 410 22.51 -16.57 -15.73
C LEU A 410 22.75 -17.96 -16.36
N GLN A 411 23.91 -18.15 -16.99
CA GLN A 411 24.24 -19.43 -17.65
C GLN A 411 24.37 -20.57 -16.65
N GLU A 412 24.90 -20.31 -15.46
CA GLU A 412 24.94 -21.29 -14.38
C GLU A 412 23.54 -21.63 -13.86
N PHE A 413 22.69 -20.62 -13.66
CA PHE A 413 21.30 -20.82 -13.28
C PHE A 413 20.56 -21.69 -14.31
N LEU A 414 20.72 -21.40 -15.61
CA LEU A 414 20.11 -22.18 -16.70
C LEU A 414 20.48 -23.67 -16.63
N ARG A 415 21.72 -23.99 -16.24
CA ARG A 415 22.18 -25.39 -16.12
C ARG A 415 21.66 -26.07 -14.87
N ASN A 416 21.61 -25.36 -13.75
CA ASN A 416 21.40 -25.96 -12.44
C ASN A 416 19.93 -25.94 -11.97
N GLU A 417 19.17 -24.90 -12.32
CA GLU A 417 17.78 -24.70 -11.89
C GLU A 417 16.80 -24.41 -13.05
N PRO A 418 16.86 -25.12 -14.21
CA PRO A 418 15.99 -24.83 -15.36
C PRO A 418 14.50 -25.04 -15.05
N GLU A 419 14.17 -25.92 -14.10
CA GLU A 419 12.79 -26.18 -13.68
C GLU A 419 12.13 -24.96 -13.04
N LEU A 420 12.89 -24.12 -12.32
CA LEU A 420 12.35 -22.89 -11.74
C LEU A 420 12.00 -21.87 -12.82
N LEU A 421 12.81 -21.79 -13.88
CA LEU A 421 12.51 -20.95 -15.03
C LEU A 421 11.28 -21.47 -15.78
N GLY A 422 11.09 -22.78 -15.87
CA GLY A 422 9.89 -23.36 -16.47
C GLY A 422 8.59 -22.97 -15.76
N LYS A 423 8.64 -22.72 -14.44
CA LYS A 423 7.48 -22.37 -13.60
C LYS A 423 7.26 -20.87 -13.43
N ALA A 424 8.21 -20.03 -13.83
CA ALA A 424 8.09 -18.58 -13.69
C ALA A 424 7.04 -18.00 -14.65
N ASP A 425 6.21 -17.08 -14.14
CA ASP A 425 5.21 -16.35 -14.92
C ASP A 425 5.86 -15.27 -15.79
N LEU A 426 7.02 -14.77 -15.37
CA LEU A 426 7.83 -13.83 -16.12
C LEU A 426 9.32 -14.01 -15.79
N ILE A 427 10.17 -13.96 -16.82
CA ILE A 427 11.60 -13.72 -16.63
C ILE A 427 11.92 -12.31 -17.10
N ILE A 428 12.73 -11.59 -16.32
CA ILE A 428 13.28 -10.30 -16.70
C ILE A 428 14.78 -10.45 -16.85
N ALA A 429 15.31 -10.06 -18.01
CA ALA A 429 16.73 -10.05 -18.31
C ALA A 429 17.21 -8.60 -18.45
N ALA A 430 18.06 -8.18 -17.52
CA ALA A 430 18.68 -6.86 -17.46
C ALA A 430 20.18 -7.01 -17.15
N THR A 431 20.84 -7.96 -17.81
CA THR A 431 22.24 -8.33 -17.52
C THR A 431 23.23 -7.44 -18.27
N GLY A 432 22.82 -6.87 -19.40
CA GLY A 432 23.71 -6.13 -20.30
C GLY A 432 24.76 -7.01 -20.97
N SER A 433 24.62 -8.33 -20.89
CA SER A 433 25.56 -9.31 -21.43
C SER A 433 24.91 -10.07 -22.58
N TRP A 434 25.36 -9.77 -23.81
CA TRP A 434 24.88 -10.46 -25.00
C TRP A 434 25.06 -11.98 -24.91
N GLY A 435 26.20 -12.44 -24.37
CA GLY A 435 26.45 -13.88 -24.19
C GLY A 435 25.47 -14.56 -23.23
N ALA A 436 25.01 -13.86 -22.19
CA ALA A 436 24.02 -14.38 -21.26
C ALA A 436 22.60 -14.33 -21.85
N GLU A 437 22.21 -13.19 -22.43
CA GLU A 437 20.87 -12.98 -22.97
C GLU A 437 20.59 -13.81 -24.23
N SER A 438 21.60 -14.01 -25.09
CA SER A 438 21.48 -14.94 -26.23
C SER A 438 21.37 -16.41 -25.79
N ALA A 439 21.98 -16.80 -24.66
CA ALA A 439 21.81 -18.13 -24.08
C ALA A 439 20.40 -18.31 -23.51
N LEU A 440 19.88 -17.30 -22.81
CA LEU A 440 18.48 -17.29 -22.33
C LEU A 440 17.49 -17.36 -23.49
N ASN A 441 17.72 -16.60 -24.56
CA ASN A 441 16.87 -16.60 -25.74
C ASN A 441 16.83 -17.98 -26.41
N ARG A 442 17.99 -18.61 -26.64
CA ARG A 442 18.05 -19.98 -27.20
C ARG A 442 17.31 -20.98 -26.33
N TRP A 443 17.55 -20.93 -25.02
CA TRP A 443 16.82 -21.76 -24.08
C TRP A 443 15.29 -21.53 -24.17
N HIS A 444 14.83 -20.29 -24.26
CA HIS A 444 13.40 -19.97 -24.37
C HIS A 444 12.75 -20.54 -25.64
N VAL A 445 13.44 -20.41 -26.77
CA VAL A 445 13.03 -20.98 -28.06
C VAL A 445 12.97 -22.51 -27.98
N GLU A 446 14.02 -23.15 -27.46
CA GLU A 446 14.11 -24.60 -27.31
C GLU A 446 13.02 -25.17 -26.39
N GLN A 447 12.68 -24.47 -25.31
CA GLN A 447 11.63 -24.91 -24.37
C GLN A 447 10.20 -24.63 -24.87
N GLY A 448 10.00 -23.74 -25.85
CA GLY A 448 8.67 -23.38 -26.37
C GLY A 448 7.74 -22.77 -25.31
N ARG A 449 8.31 -22.08 -24.31
CA ARG A 449 7.58 -21.61 -23.13
C ARG A 449 6.53 -20.55 -23.50
N GLN A 450 5.35 -20.61 -22.88
CA GLN A 450 4.28 -19.62 -23.12
C GLN A 450 4.50 -18.32 -22.34
N SER A 451 5.04 -18.42 -21.12
CA SER A 451 5.28 -17.25 -20.27
C SER A 451 6.41 -16.37 -20.82
N PRO A 452 6.20 -15.05 -20.91
CA PRO A 452 7.12 -14.14 -21.58
C PRO A 452 8.52 -14.08 -20.93
N ILE A 453 9.50 -13.67 -21.74
CA ILE A 453 10.76 -13.11 -21.25
C ILE A 453 10.81 -11.64 -21.64
N LEU A 454 11.02 -10.77 -20.66
CA LEU A 454 11.18 -9.34 -20.84
C LEU A 454 12.67 -8.98 -20.80
N TYR A 455 13.21 -8.51 -21.92
CA TYR A 455 14.56 -7.96 -22.01
C TYR A 455 14.49 -6.45 -21.82
N GLY A 456 15.32 -5.91 -20.94
CA GLY A 456 15.32 -4.48 -20.61
C GLY A 456 16.72 -3.90 -20.60
N TRP A 457 16.97 -2.86 -21.39
CA TRP A 457 18.25 -2.17 -21.41
C TRP A 457 18.11 -0.67 -21.66
N THR A 458 19.20 0.05 -21.44
CA THR A 458 19.34 1.48 -21.68
C THR A 458 20.28 1.72 -22.85
N GLU A 459 20.01 2.76 -23.65
CA GLU A 459 21.03 3.34 -24.52
C GLU A 459 21.95 4.25 -23.70
N ALA A 460 23.03 4.71 -24.34
CA ALA A 460 24.01 5.61 -23.75
C ALA A 460 23.35 6.83 -23.08
N HIS A 461 23.95 7.29 -21.98
CA HIS A 461 23.44 8.39 -21.17
C HIS A 461 22.00 8.21 -20.63
N ALA A 462 21.42 7.02 -20.75
CA ALA A 462 20.00 6.77 -20.48
C ALA A 462 19.06 7.77 -21.21
N CYS A 463 19.48 8.26 -22.38
CA CYS A 463 18.65 9.12 -23.21
C CYS A 463 17.51 8.34 -23.89
N ALA A 464 17.64 7.03 -23.97
CA ALA A 464 16.63 6.11 -24.45
C ALA A 464 16.74 4.76 -23.73
N GLY A 465 15.68 3.96 -23.80
CA GLY A 465 15.66 2.62 -23.24
C GLY A 465 14.64 1.74 -23.93
N HIS A 466 14.81 0.43 -23.76
CA HIS A 466 14.02 -0.58 -24.48
C HIS A 466 13.52 -1.63 -23.50
N ALA A 467 12.27 -2.06 -23.72
CA ALA A 467 11.61 -3.15 -23.01
C ALA A 467 10.99 -4.08 -24.06
N VAL A 468 11.58 -5.25 -24.27
CA VAL A 468 11.16 -6.20 -25.31
C VAL A 468 10.57 -7.45 -24.65
N ALA A 469 9.26 -7.62 -24.80
CA ALA A 469 8.54 -8.78 -24.33
C ALA A 469 8.51 -9.85 -25.43
N ILE A 470 9.24 -10.94 -25.21
CA ILE A 470 9.29 -12.09 -26.12
C ILE A 470 8.30 -13.14 -25.64
N VAL A 471 7.42 -13.55 -26.55
CA VAL A 471 6.46 -14.65 -26.36
C VAL A 471 6.59 -15.65 -27.52
N ARG A 472 5.77 -16.71 -27.52
CA ARG A 472 5.85 -17.77 -28.54
C ARG A 472 5.59 -17.30 -29.98
N LYS A 473 4.77 -16.27 -30.18
CA LYS A 473 4.41 -15.76 -31.52
C LYS A 473 5.18 -14.47 -31.81
N GLY A 474 5.73 -14.31 -33.01
CA GLY A 474 6.58 -13.17 -33.34
C GLY A 474 8.06 -13.53 -33.19
N GLY A 475 8.94 -12.54 -33.38
CA GLY A 475 10.38 -12.76 -33.35
C GLY A 475 10.88 -13.15 -31.96
N CYS A 476 11.95 -13.95 -31.93
CA CYS A 476 12.74 -14.14 -30.71
C CYS A 476 13.64 -12.90 -30.47
N PHE A 477 14.31 -12.83 -29.32
CA PHE A 477 15.16 -11.67 -29.00
C PHE A 477 16.26 -11.46 -30.06
N GLN A 478 16.85 -12.53 -30.58
CA GLN A 478 17.91 -12.44 -31.59
C GLN A 478 17.45 -12.00 -32.99
N CYS A 479 16.14 -11.92 -33.28
CA CYS A 479 15.65 -11.46 -34.58
C CYS A 479 16.04 -10.01 -34.92
N HIS A 480 16.23 -9.17 -33.90
CA HIS A 480 16.55 -7.75 -34.05
C HIS A 480 17.81 -7.34 -33.27
N ILE A 481 18.60 -8.33 -32.86
CA ILE A 481 19.92 -8.13 -32.24
C ILE A 481 20.96 -8.85 -33.10
N SER A 482 22.01 -8.13 -33.50
CA SER A 482 23.07 -8.67 -34.35
C SER A 482 23.85 -9.79 -33.66
N GLN A 483 24.67 -10.52 -34.42
CA GLN A 483 25.56 -11.56 -33.87
C GLN A 483 26.54 -11.02 -32.82
N THR A 484 26.85 -9.71 -32.86
CA THR A 484 27.72 -9.01 -31.92
C THR A 484 26.96 -8.35 -30.76
N GLY A 485 25.64 -8.53 -30.67
CA GLY A 485 24.81 -7.94 -29.61
C GLY A 485 24.34 -6.52 -29.88
N SER A 486 24.52 -5.99 -31.09
CA SER A 486 24.09 -4.63 -31.44
C SER A 486 22.61 -4.63 -31.88
N PRO A 487 21.74 -3.78 -31.31
CA PRO A 487 20.35 -3.73 -31.71
C PRO A 487 20.18 -3.12 -33.10
N SER A 488 19.23 -3.64 -33.88
CA SER A 488 18.89 -3.13 -35.22
C SER A 488 18.20 -1.77 -35.18
N PHE A 489 17.58 -1.43 -34.04
CA PHE A 489 16.90 -0.16 -33.82
C PHE A 489 17.52 0.55 -32.62
N ARG A 490 17.95 1.80 -32.83
CA ARG A 490 18.46 2.70 -31.80
C ARG A 490 17.71 4.02 -31.90
N VAL A 491 17.59 4.74 -30.80
CA VAL A 491 16.98 6.07 -30.77
C VAL A 491 18.03 7.13 -31.09
N ALA A 492 19.23 7.01 -30.49
CA ALA A 492 20.31 7.98 -30.64
C ALA A 492 21.47 7.43 -31.48
N LYS A 493 22.11 8.32 -32.24
CA LYS A 493 23.41 8.11 -32.89
C LYS A 493 24.42 9.15 -32.43
N TRP A 494 25.69 8.76 -32.40
CA TRP A 494 26.79 9.57 -31.88
C TRP A 494 27.77 9.86 -33.03
N PRO A 495 27.70 11.06 -33.66
CA PRO A 495 28.37 11.35 -34.93
C PRO A 495 29.89 11.28 -34.90
N ASP A 496 30.51 11.57 -33.76
CA ASP A 496 31.97 11.56 -33.59
C ASP A 496 32.55 10.14 -33.39
N GLY A 497 31.73 9.09 -33.58
CA GLY A 497 32.18 7.70 -33.66
C GLY A 497 32.67 7.09 -32.35
N GLY A 498 32.56 7.80 -31.23
CA GLY A 498 32.89 7.28 -29.91
C GLY A 498 31.81 6.32 -29.41
N ASP A 499 32.24 5.19 -28.85
CA ASP A 499 31.49 4.60 -27.76
C ASP A 499 31.33 5.71 -26.70
N PRO A 500 30.11 6.18 -26.40
CA PRO A 500 29.89 7.25 -25.41
C PRO A 500 30.28 6.80 -24.00
N SER A 501 30.61 5.51 -23.83
CA SER A 501 31.20 4.99 -22.63
C SER A 501 32.60 5.58 -22.40
N GLN A 502 32.78 6.12 -21.20
CA GLN A 502 34.04 6.66 -20.72
C GLN A 502 34.86 5.53 -20.10
N GLU A 503 36.17 5.53 -20.36
CA GLU A 503 37.08 4.57 -19.71
C GLU A 503 37.35 5.05 -18.27
N GLU A 504 37.24 4.13 -17.30
CA GLU A 504 37.81 4.35 -15.97
C GLU A 504 39.34 4.49 -16.09
N PRO A 505 40.05 5.09 -15.10
CA PRO A 505 41.51 5.07 -15.07
C PRO A 505 42.05 3.66 -14.71
N ALA A 506 41.57 2.64 -15.43
CA ALA A 506 41.87 1.23 -15.34
C ALA A 506 41.62 0.59 -16.72
N CYS A 507 42.45 -0.38 -17.12
CA CYS A 507 42.40 -0.95 -18.47
C CYS A 507 41.04 -1.62 -18.76
N GLY A 508 40.31 -1.08 -19.75
CA GLY A 508 39.16 -1.74 -20.38
C GLY A 508 37.83 -1.66 -19.61
N ALA A 509 37.76 -0.95 -18.48
CA ALA A 509 36.50 -0.71 -17.78
C ALA A 509 35.81 0.53 -18.36
N HIS A 510 34.64 0.35 -18.96
CA HIS A 510 33.88 1.40 -19.63
C HIS A 510 32.58 1.70 -18.88
N TYR A 511 32.16 2.96 -18.81
CA TYR A 511 30.91 3.39 -18.17
C TYR A 511 30.20 4.50 -18.96
N ASP A 512 28.87 4.45 -19.03
CA ASP A 512 28.09 5.59 -19.54
C ASP A 512 27.77 6.57 -18.39
N PRO A 513 27.99 7.88 -18.58
CA PRO A 513 27.62 8.87 -17.57
C PRO A 513 26.11 9.13 -17.64
N TYR A 514 25.36 8.54 -16.72
CA TYR A 514 23.96 8.84 -16.45
C TYR A 514 23.62 8.76 -14.96
N GLY A 515 22.60 9.52 -14.56
CA GLY A 515 22.09 9.55 -13.21
C GLY A 515 20.84 8.69 -13.01
N PRO A 516 20.34 8.62 -11.77
CA PRO A 516 19.12 7.87 -11.45
C PRO A 516 17.86 8.53 -12.04
N VAL A 517 17.88 9.82 -12.35
CA VAL A 517 16.71 10.55 -12.89
C VAL A 517 16.43 10.11 -14.33
N GLU A 518 17.46 10.06 -15.17
CA GLU A 518 17.34 9.63 -16.56
C GLU A 518 16.93 8.17 -16.62
N LEU A 519 17.60 7.36 -15.80
CA LEU A 519 17.35 5.94 -15.70
C LEU A 519 15.92 5.61 -15.22
N SER A 520 15.32 6.47 -14.40
CA SER A 520 13.98 6.24 -13.83
C SER A 520 12.91 6.06 -14.91
N TYR A 521 13.01 6.76 -16.04
CA TYR A 521 12.09 6.60 -17.17
C TYR A 521 12.20 5.19 -17.79
N VAL A 522 13.43 4.72 -17.97
CA VAL A 522 13.71 3.39 -18.52
C VAL A 522 13.21 2.30 -17.58
N THR A 523 13.54 2.39 -16.29
CA THR A 523 13.12 1.39 -15.30
C THR A 523 11.61 1.40 -15.06
N ALA A 524 10.96 2.57 -15.12
CA ALA A 524 9.51 2.69 -15.03
C ALA A 524 8.84 2.02 -16.23
N MET A 525 9.32 2.28 -17.45
CA MET A 525 8.82 1.64 -18.67
C MET A 525 8.97 0.12 -18.65
N ILE A 526 10.13 -0.39 -18.20
CA ILE A 526 10.36 -1.84 -18.07
C ILE A 526 9.43 -2.43 -17.00
N SER A 527 9.25 -1.75 -15.87
CA SER A 527 8.34 -2.22 -14.81
C SER A 527 6.88 -2.24 -15.26
N ASP A 528 6.46 -1.23 -16.04
CA ASP A 528 5.13 -1.14 -16.63
C ASP A 528 4.89 -2.30 -17.62
N MET A 529 5.82 -2.54 -18.54
CA MET A 529 5.76 -3.70 -19.45
C MET A 529 5.80 -5.04 -18.70
N ALA A 530 6.51 -5.14 -17.58
CA ALA A 530 6.50 -6.34 -16.74
C ALA A 530 5.11 -6.59 -16.12
N LEU A 531 4.41 -5.54 -15.67
CA LEU A 531 3.04 -5.67 -15.19
C LEU A 531 2.07 -6.06 -16.32
N ASP A 532 2.22 -5.47 -17.51
CA ASP A 532 1.46 -5.88 -18.71
C ASP A 532 1.68 -7.37 -18.98
N CYS A 533 2.93 -7.85 -18.96
CA CYS A 533 3.26 -9.26 -19.15
C CYS A 533 2.60 -10.18 -18.11
N LEU A 534 2.53 -9.76 -16.83
CA LEU A 534 1.93 -10.58 -15.78
C LEU A 534 0.40 -10.56 -15.82
N LEU A 535 -0.21 -9.41 -16.09
CA LEU A 535 -1.66 -9.20 -15.98
C LEU A 535 -2.38 -9.51 -17.29
N SER A 536 -1.79 -9.15 -18.43
CA SER A 536 -2.36 -9.31 -19.77
C SER A 536 -1.23 -9.54 -20.79
N PRO A 537 -0.58 -10.72 -20.76
CA PRO A 537 0.58 -11.00 -21.60
C PRO A 537 0.30 -10.72 -23.09
N PRO A 538 1.25 -10.13 -23.82
CA PRO A 538 1.03 -9.78 -25.22
C PRO A 538 0.85 -11.04 -26.08
N SER A 539 -0.01 -10.94 -27.09
CA SER A 539 -0.35 -12.08 -27.97
C SER A 539 0.74 -12.40 -29.00
N ARG A 540 1.68 -11.46 -29.19
CA ARG A 540 2.88 -11.55 -30.02
C ARG A 540 4.02 -10.78 -29.37
N SER A 541 5.26 -11.07 -29.76
CA SER A 541 6.43 -10.33 -29.28
C SER A 541 6.31 -8.85 -29.63
N ILE A 542 6.61 -7.99 -28.67
CA ILE A 542 6.51 -6.53 -28.80
C ILE A 542 7.71 -5.84 -28.14
N SER A 543 7.99 -4.63 -28.58
CA SER A 543 9.02 -3.75 -28.02
C SER A 543 8.41 -2.42 -27.63
N ARG A 544 8.64 -1.97 -26.39
CA ARG A 544 8.35 -0.63 -25.93
C ARG A 544 9.65 0.16 -25.82
N VAL A 545 9.71 1.31 -26.46
CA VAL A 545 10.91 2.15 -26.54
C VAL A 545 10.63 3.51 -25.94
N PHE A 546 11.47 3.92 -25.01
CA PHE A 546 11.49 5.26 -24.44
C PHE A 546 12.57 6.09 -25.12
N ALA A 547 12.24 7.33 -25.44
CA ALA A 547 13.16 8.34 -25.95
C ALA A 547 12.98 9.66 -25.18
N THR A 548 14.10 10.26 -24.77
CA THR A 548 14.09 11.62 -24.23
C THR A 548 13.91 12.67 -25.34
N SER A 549 13.81 13.95 -24.97
CA SER A 549 13.64 15.04 -25.94
C SER A 549 14.85 15.19 -26.88
N THR A 550 14.64 15.54 -28.14
CA THR A 550 15.70 15.83 -29.13
C THR A 550 16.73 16.83 -28.59
N ARG A 551 16.25 17.89 -27.91
CA ARG A 551 17.10 18.90 -27.26
C ARG A 551 18.12 18.28 -26.32
N ARG A 552 17.70 17.34 -25.47
CA ARG A 552 18.57 16.69 -24.49
C ARG A 552 19.59 15.77 -25.14
N ILE A 553 19.19 15.05 -26.19
CA ILE A 553 20.11 14.22 -26.99
C ILE A 553 21.19 15.13 -27.62
N ALA A 554 20.80 16.28 -28.17
CA ALA A 554 21.72 17.27 -28.73
C ALA A 554 22.64 17.92 -27.68
N GLU A 555 22.15 18.23 -26.47
CA GLU A 555 22.96 18.74 -25.36
C GLU A 555 24.06 17.75 -24.91
N LEU A 556 23.84 16.44 -25.12
CA LEU A 556 24.81 15.38 -24.89
C LEU A 556 25.75 15.13 -26.09
N GLY A 557 25.59 15.86 -27.19
CA GLY A 557 26.37 15.68 -28.43
C GLY A 557 25.85 14.57 -29.34
N GLY A 558 24.65 14.04 -29.09
CA GLY A 558 24.01 13.02 -29.92
C GLY A 558 23.04 13.61 -30.95
N LEU A 559 22.64 12.78 -31.90
CA LEU A 559 21.54 13.06 -32.84
C LEU A 559 20.52 11.93 -32.77
N LEU A 560 19.27 12.19 -33.19
CA LEU A 560 18.33 11.10 -33.44
C LEU A 560 18.85 10.21 -34.57
N SER A 561 18.66 8.90 -34.43
CA SER A 561 19.03 7.92 -35.44
C SER A 561 18.14 8.07 -36.70
N ASP A 562 18.62 7.57 -37.83
CA ASP A 562 17.84 7.62 -39.06
C ASP A 562 16.62 6.70 -38.96
N GLU A 563 16.77 5.56 -38.29
CA GLU A 563 15.70 4.61 -38.03
C GLU A 563 14.56 5.23 -37.20
N TRP A 564 14.90 5.98 -36.15
CA TRP A 564 13.93 6.69 -35.33
C TRP A 564 13.20 7.79 -36.11
N LEU A 565 13.95 8.59 -36.88
CA LEU A 565 13.39 9.69 -37.67
C LEU A 565 12.43 9.18 -38.74
N ILE A 566 12.75 8.05 -39.39
CA ILE A 566 11.88 7.43 -40.40
C ILE A 566 10.55 6.98 -39.79
N GLU A 567 10.58 6.36 -38.61
CA GLU A 567 9.36 5.78 -38.01
C GLU A 567 8.52 6.80 -37.22
N HIS A 568 9.16 7.79 -36.59
CA HIS A 568 8.52 8.63 -35.56
C HIS A 568 8.70 10.14 -35.77
N GLY A 569 9.53 10.54 -36.74
CA GLY A 569 9.88 11.93 -37.00
C GLY A 569 10.66 12.58 -35.85
N GLU A 570 10.85 13.89 -35.94
CA GLU A 570 11.42 14.68 -34.85
C GLU A 570 10.41 14.87 -33.71
N ASN A 571 10.92 15.01 -32.49
CA ASN A 571 10.11 15.27 -31.30
C ASN A 571 10.64 16.46 -30.51
N ASP A 572 10.25 17.67 -30.92
CA ASP A 572 10.62 18.91 -30.22
C ASP A 572 9.94 19.10 -28.86
N SER A 573 8.89 18.32 -28.55
CA SER A 573 7.94 18.63 -27.48
C SER A 573 8.01 17.76 -26.21
N GLY A 574 9.03 16.91 -26.04
CA GLY A 574 9.29 16.24 -24.75
C GLY A 574 9.78 14.80 -24.86
N ILE A 575 9.58 14.03 -23.78
CA ILE A 575 9.83 12.58 -23.77
C ILE A 575 8.74 11.83 -24.53
N ARG A 576 9.06 10.67 -25.11
CA ARG A 576 8.11 9.82 -25.84
C ARG A 576 8.34 8.34 -25.51
N THR A 577 7.25 7.59 -25.36
CA THR A 577 7.27 6.13 -25.28
C THR A 577 6.42 5.57 -26.41
N VAL A 578 6.95 4.61 -27.17
CA VAL A 578 6.29 4.00 -28.33
C VAL A 578 6.32 2.48 -28.27
N ASP A 579 5.22 1.86 -28.63
CA ASP A 579 5.13 0.40 -28.80
C ASP A 579 5.33 0.04 -30.27
N ARG A 580 6.11 -1.02 -30.51
CA ARG A 580 6.49 -1.53 -31.83
C ARG A 580 6.28 -3.04 -31.86
N ASP A 581 5.84 -3.56 -33.00
CA ASP A 581 5.84 -5.00 -33.24
C ASP A 581 7.29 -5.52 -33.24
N TRP A 582 7.49 -6.74 -32.75
CA TRP A 582 8.77 -7.44 -32.84
C TRP A 582 8.63 -8.64 -33.79
N PRO A 583 8.66 -8.41 -35.11
CA PRO A 583 8.39 -9.45 -36.10
C PRO A 583 9.50 -10.49 -36.16
N GLU A 584 9.18 -11.67 -36.65
CA GLU A 584 10.16 -12.70 -36.97
C GLU A 584 11.14 -12.19 -38.03
N ASN A 585 12.39 -12.60 -37.90
CA ASN A 585 13.47 -12.29 -38.82
C ASN A 585 14.43 -13.47 -38.86
N ASN A 586 15.17 -13.63 -39.97
CA ASN A 586 16.09 -14.75 -40.13
C ASN A 586 17.26 -14.62 -39.13
N CYS A 587 17.24 -15.44 -38.07
CA CYS A 587 18.24 -15.41 -37.03
C CYS A 587 18.64 -16.82 -36.60
N VAL A 588 19.86 -16.94 -36.09
CA VAL A 588 20.47 -18.24 -35.75
C VAL A 588 19.64 -19.02 -34.73
N ALA A 589 18.96 -18.34 -33.79
CA ALA A 589 18.16 -19.00 -32.76
C ALA A 589 16.84 -19.60 -33.27
N CYS A 590 16.22 -19.00 -34.29
CA CYS A 590 14.98 -19.50 -34.87
C CYS A 590 15.21 -20.67 -35.85
N GLY A 591 16.44 -20.86 -36.31
CA GLY A 591 16.77 -21.76 -37.42
C GLY A 591 16.41 -21.16 -38.78
N ASP A 592 16.75 -21.86 -39.87
CA ASP A 592 16.17 -21.55 -41.18
C ASP A 592 14.65 -21.81 -41.11
N PRO A 593 13.80 -20.96 -41.70
CA PRO A 593 12.37 -21.25 -41.78
C PRO A 593 12.19 -22.64 -42.42
N PRO A 594 11.23 -23.47 -41.98
CA PRO A 594 10.90 -24.66 -42.73
C PRO A 594 10.60 -24.22 -44.15
N VAL A 595 11.39 -24.72 -45.10
CA VAL A 595 11.14 -24.53 -46.53
C VAL A 595 9.70 -24.97 -46.73
N GLU A 596 8.79 -24.03 -47.01
CA GLU A 596 7.49 -24.39 -47.55
C GLU A 596 7.78 -25.27 -48.76
N GLU A 597 7.42 -26.56 -48.67
CA GLU A 597 7.47 -27.47 -49.81
C GLU A 597 6.59 -26.86 -50.89
N ALA A 598 7.21 -26.12 -51.80
CA ALA A 598 6.60 -25.71 -53.05
C ALA A 598 6.45 -26.95 -53.93
N ALA A 599 5.30 -27.63 -53.81
CA ALA A 599 4.63 -28.40 -54.87
C ALA A 599 3.22 -28.83 -54.44
#